data_AF-A0AAN6LU60-F1
#
_entry.id   AF-A0AAN6LU60-F1
#
_cell.length_a   1.000
_cell.length_b   1.000
_cell.length_c   1.000
_cell.angle_alpha   90.00
_cell.angle_beta   90.00
_cell.angle_gamma   90.00
#
_symmetry.space_group_name_H-M   'P 1'
#
loop_
_entity.id
_entity.type
_entity.pdbx_description
1 polymer ?
#
loop_
_entity_poly.entity_id
_entity_poly.type
_entity_poly.pdbx_seq_one_letter_code
_entity_poly.pdbx_strand_id
1 'polypeptide(L)'
;VLTVLNQVFVAMYLFELLYREKLSVIAVLHHIGTVIIASTAIAIGVNWKHEPDATLEFMLCYVWGVFDVIAEFWPHVAVIQKRRFNDEHEYLSKVFLFAAIVTALGTLFETIVVMYIWGSAWRRWSLPFKIITPILHGIFSSAQLWGAYRFMGMWQYEKKKLKEKNQESQAS
;
A
#
# COMPACT_ATOMS: atom_id res chain seq x y z
N VAL A 1 12.40 1.77 20.59
CA VAL A 1 12.52 2.05 19.14
C VAL A 1 11.33 1.51 18.36
N LEU A 2 11.08 0.19 18.34
CA LEU A 2 9.97 -0.42 17.59
C LEU A 2 8.57 0.16 17.94
N THR A 3 8.27 0.35 19.23
CA THR A 3 7.02 1.03 19.65
C THR A 3 6.88 2.42 19.06
N VAL A 4 7.97 3.21 19.01
CA VAL A 4 7.95 4.57 18.47
C VAL A 4 7.71 4.54 16.96
N LEU A 5 8.39 3.64 16.24
CA LEU A 5 8.17 3.46 14.79
C LEU A 5 6.72 3.09 14.47
N ASN A 6 6.12 2.21 15.28
CA ASN A 6 4.71 1.87 15.14
C ASN A 6 3.79 3.08 15.34
N GLN A 7 4.06 3.95 16.32
CA GLN A 7 3.26 5.16 16.53
C GLN A 7 3.41 6.17 15.39
N VAL A 8 4.62 6.31 14.83
CA VAL A 8 4.84 7.14 13.63
C VAL A 8 4.05 6.59 12.43
N PHE A 9 4.08 5.27 12.23
CA PHE A 9 3.33 4.59 11.18
C PHE A 9 1.81 4.79 11.34
N VAL A 10 1.26 4.59 12.54
CA VAL A 10 -0.15 4.86 12.84
C VAL A 10 -0.51 6.33 12.61
N ALA A 11 0.34 7.26 13.04
CA ALA A 11 0.11 8.69 12.87
C ALA A 11 0.03 9.10 11.39
N MET A 12 0.84 8.51 10.52
CA MET A 12 0.79 8.72 9.07
C MET A 12 -0.56 8.30 8.47
N TYR A 13 -1.05 7.10 8.79
CA TYR A 13 -2.35 6.62 8.31
C TYR A 13 -3.52 7.47 8.82
N LEU A 14 -3.47 7.91 10.08
CA LEU A 14 -4.46 8.84 10.62
C LEU A 14 -4.40 10.20 9.91
N PHE A 15 -3.19 10.71 9.64
CA PHE A 15 -3.02 11.96 8.91
C PHE A 15 -3.62 11.87 7.50
N GLU A 16 -3.32 10.81 6.75
CA GLU A 16 -3.90 10.63 5.41
C GLU A 16 -5.42 10.49 5.45
N LEU A 17 -5.96 9.78 6.44
CA LEU A 17 -7.40 9.61 6.61
C LEU A 17 -8.13 10.94 6.87
N LEU A 18 -7.50 11.84 7.64
CA LEU A 18 -8.10 13.12 8.03
C LEU A 18 -7.92 14.23 6.99
N TYR A 19 -6.77 14.26 6.30
CA TYR A 19 -6.39 15.41 5.47
C TYR A 19 -6.49 15.16 3.96
N ARG A 20 -6.68 13.91 3.51
CA ARG A 20 -6.80 13.62 2.08
C ARG A 20 -8.24 13.84 1.59
N GLU A 21 -8.42 14.77 0.65
CA GLU A 21 -9.75 15.17 0.16
C GLU A 21 -10.60 14.02 -0.42
N LYS A 22 -9.97 13.03 -1.06
CA LYS A 22 -10.67 11.93 -1.75
C LYS A 22 -9.96 10.61 -1.54
N LEU A 23 -10.54 9.77 -0.68
CA LEU A 23 -10.17 8.38 -0.50
C LEU A 23 -11.28 7.48 -1.04
N SER A 24 -10.90 6.38 -1.71
CA SER A 24 -11.87 5.34 -2.02
C SER A 24 -12.28 4.60 -0.75
N VAL A 25 -13.45 3.95 -0.75
CA VAL A 25 -13.90 3.14 0.39
C VAL A 25 -12.87 2.05 0.74
N ILE A 26 -12.26 1.44 -0.28
CA ILE A 26 -11.22 0.43 -0.11
C ILE A 26 -9.98 1.04 0.58
N ALA A 27 -9.58 2.26 0.21
CA ALA A 27 -8.46 2.94 0.84
C ALA A 27 -8.78 3.32 2.30
N VAL A 28 -10.01 3.76 2.60
CA VAL A 28 -10.44 4.02 3.98
C VAL A 28 -10.38 2.75 4.82
N LEU A 29 -10.90 1.63 4.30
CA LEU A 29 -10.84 0.34 5.00
C LEU A 29 -9.40 -0.13 5.22
N HIS A 30 -8.50 0.07 4.25
CA HIS A 30 -7.07 -0.15 4.39
C HIS A 30 -6.52 0.66 5.56
N HIS A 31 -6.72 1.99 5.57
CA HIS A 31 -6.16 2.87 6.60
C HIS A 31 -6.66 2.52 8.01
N ILE A 32 -7.97 2.30 8.16
CA ILE A 32 -8.56 1.90 9.45
C ILE A 32 -8.03 0.54 9.88
N GLY A 33 -7.97 -0.42 8.94
CA GLY A 33 -7.40 -1.74 9.19
C GLY A 33 -5.96 -1.66 9.67
N THR A 34 -5.12 -0.87 9.00
CA THR A 34 -3.71 -0.68 9.34
C THR A 34 -3.55 -0.08 10.73
N VAL A 35 -4.35 0.93 11.10
CA VAL A 35 -4.33 1.53 12.45
C VAL A 35 -4.73 0.50 13.51
N ILE A 36 -5.78 -0.30 13.26
CA ILE A 36 -6.26 -1.32 14.20
C ILE A 36 -5.22 -2.42 14.39
N ILE A 37 -4.65 -2.96 13.31
CA ILE A 37 -3.63 -4.02 13.37
C ILE A 37 -2.40 -3.52 14.12
N ALA A 38 -1.86 -2.36 13.74
CA ALA A 38 -0.67 -1.79 14.36
C ALA A 38 -0.90 -1.49 15.86
N SER A 39 -2.09 -1.04 16.24
CA SER A 39 -2.46 -0.82 17.65
C SER A 39 -2.61 -2.14 18.41
N THR A 40 -3.23 -3.14 17.77
CA THR A 40 -3.45 -4.48 18.35
C THR A 40 -2.12 -5.19 18.59
N ALA A 41 -1.21 -5.16 17.61
CA ALA A 41 0.13 -5.73 17.70
C ALA A 41 0.93 -5.17 18.89
N ILE A 42 0.82 -3.87 19.16
CA ILE A 42 1.42 -3.26 20.35
C ILE A 42 0.72 -3.74 21.63
N ALA A 43 -0.62 -3.71 21.66
CA ALA A 43 -1.39 -4.08 22.84
C ALA A 43 -1.07 -5.51 23.31
N ILE A 44 -1.08 -6.48 22.41
CA ILE A 44 -0.72 -7.88 22.73
C ILE A 44 0.80 -8.03 22.96
N GLY A 45 1.62 -7.24 22.27
CA GLY A 45 3.09 -7.25 22.40
C GLY A 45 3.58 -6.81 23.78
N VAL A 46 2.84 -5.93 24.48
CA VAL A 46 3.17 -5.51 25.85
C VAL A 46 3.06 -6.67 26.84
N ASN A 47 2.16 -7.64 26.60
CA ASN A 47 1.99 -8.83 27.44
C ASN A 47 2.39 -10.14 26.71
N TRP A 48 3.46 -10.09 25.91
CA TRP A 48 3.88 -11.20 25.05
C TRP A 48 4.13 -12.55 25.75
N LYS A 49 4.36 -12.56 27.07
CA LYS A 49 4.55 -13.79 27.85
C LYS A 49 3.25 -14.59 28.04
N HIS A 50 2.10 -13.92 28.03
CA HIS A 50 0.79 -14.53 28.21
C HIS A 50 0.00 -14.59 26.90
N GLU A 51 0.42 -13.83 25.88
CA GLU A 51 -0.21 -13.79 24.56
C GLU A 51 0.58 -14.64 23.54
N PRO A 52 0.11 -15.84 23.16
CA PRO A 52 0.88 -16.77 22.34
C PRO A 52 1.12 -16.27 20.91
N ASP A 53 0.24 -15.40 20.40
CA ASP A 53 0.30 -14.83 19.06
C ASP A 53 1.16 -13.56 18.98
N ALA A 54 1.49 -12.95 20.13
CA ALA A 54 2.07 -11.60 20.18
C ALA A 54 3.33 -11.45 19.32
N THR A 55 4.28 -12.37 19.42
CA THR A 55 5.52 -12.31 18.64
C THR A 55 5.28 -12.48 17.14
N LEU A 56 4.37 -13.38 16.76
CA LEU A 56 4.10 -13.66 15.35
C LEU A 56 3.33 -12.51 14.70
N GLU A 57 2.32 -11.97 15.39
CA GLU A 57 1.54 -10.83 14.92
C GLU A 57 2.41 -9.58 14.83
N PHE A 58 3.26 -9.33 15.83
CA PHE A 58 4.19 -8.21 15.77
C PHE A 58 5.14 -8.34 14.59
N MET A 59 5.72 -9.52 14.35
CA MET A 59 6.57 -9.76 13.19
C MET A 59 5.83 -9.56 11.87
N LEU A 60 4.61 -10.10 11.74
CA LEU A 60 3.80 -9.96 10.53
C LEU A 60 3.42 -8.51 10.26
N CYS A 61 3.03 -7.77 11.30
CA CYS A 61 2.74 -6.34 11.23
C CYS A 61 3.94 -5.53 10.73
N TYR A 62 5.16 -5.88 11.14
CA TYR A 62 6.38 -5.24 10.63
C TYR A 62 6.65 -5.55 9.17
N VAL A 63 6.49 -6.82 8.77
CA VAL A 63 6.65 -7.22 7.37
C VAL A 63 5.63 -6.47 6.51
N TRP A 64 4.37 -6.41 6.93
CA TRP A 64 3.34 -5.61 6.26
C TRP A 64 3.73 -4.13 6.19
N GLY A 65 4.10 -3.52 7.31
CA GLY A 65 4.47 -2.11 7.35
C GLY A 65 5.61 -1.75 6.39
N VAL A 66 6.59 -2.65 6.19
CA VAL A 66 7.65 -2.44 5.21
C VAL A 66 7.11 -2.42 3.78
N PHE A 67 6.27 -3.39 3.42
CA PHE A 67 5.67 -3.41 2.08
C PHE A 67 4.74 -2.22 1.86
N ASP A 68 3.95 -1.82 2.86
CA ASP A 68 3.05 -0.68 2.77
C ASP A 68 3.81 0.63 2.54
N VAL A 69 4.90 0.86 3.28
CA VAL A 69 5.77 2.04 3.07
C VAL A 69 6.34 2.08 1.64
N ILE A 70 6.78 0.93 1.12
CA ILE A 70 7.29 0.84 -0.26
C ILE A 70 6.17 1.10 -1.27
N ALA A 71 5.00 0.52 -1.05
CA ALA A 71 3.84 0.66 -1.93
C ALA A 71 3.32 2.10 -1.96
N GLU A 72 3.31 2.80 -0.83
CA GLU A 72 2.85 4.19 -0.73
C GLU A 72 3.89 5.22 -1.18
N PHE A 73 5.17 4.89 -1.15
CA PHE A 73 6.23 5.78 -1.62
C PHE A 73 6.07 6.17 -3.09
N TRP A 74 5.79 5.19 -3.97
CA TRP A 74 5.70 5.43 -5.42
C TRP A 74 4.57 6.37 -5.84
N PRO A 75 3.34 6.25 -5.30
CA PRO A 75 2.29 7.24 -5.50
C PRO A 75 2.71 8.67 -5.19
N HIS A 76 3.40 8.87 -4.07
CA HIS A 76 3.88 10.20 -3.68
C HIS A 76 4.88 10.75 -4.69
N VAL A 77 5.87 9.95 -5.08
CA VAL A 77 6.84 10.32 -6.11
C VAL A 77 6.14 10.64 -7.44
N ALA A 78 5.21 9.80 -7.90
CA ALA A 78 4.51 9.99 -9.17
C ALA A 78 3.67 11.29 -9.19
N VAL A 79 3.01 11.64 -8.08
CA VAL A 79 2.25 12.89 -7.97
C VAL A 79 3.17 14.11 -7.97
N ILE A 80 4.32 14.04 -7.29
CA ILE A 80 5.33 15.13 -7.31
C ILE A 80 5.83 15.34 -8.73
N GLN A 81 6.19 14.27 -9.44
CA GLN A 81 6.66 14.35 -10.83
C GLN A 81 5.59 14.94 -11.75
N LYS A 82 4.32 14.53 -11.57
CA LYS A 82 3.20 15.12 -12.32
C LYS A 82 3.08 16.63 -12.12
N ARG A 83 3.26 17.12 -10.90
CA ARG A 83 3.19 18.56 -10.59
C ARG A 83 4.36 19.33 -11.19
N ARG A 84 5.53 18.71 -11.29
CA ARG A 84 6.74 19.36 -11.81
C ARG A 84 6.82 19.37 -13.34
N PHE A 85 6.44 18.27 -13.99
CA PHE A 85 6.63 18.03 -15.42
C PHE A 85 5.30 17.85 -16.16
N ASN A 86 4.31 18.71 -15.87
CA ASN A 86 2.93 18.56 -16.34
C ASN A 86 2.77 18.54 -17.87
N ASP A 87 3.69 19.16 -18.61
CA ASP A 87 3.64 19.28 -20.08
C ASP A 87 4.48 18.21 -20.81
N GLU A 88 5.22 17.39 -20.06
CA GLU A 88 6.06 16.30 -20.56
C GLU A 88 5.31 14.96 -20.55
N HIS A 89 4.26 14.85 -21.39
CA HIS A 89 3.37 13.68 -21.44
C HIS A 89 4.10 12.34 -21.70
N GLU A 90 5.21 12.35 -22.44
CA GLU A 90 6.00 11.13 -22.66
C GLU A 90 6.69 10.65 -21.36
N TYR A 91 7.29 11.57 -20.61
CA TYR A 91 7.93 11.28 -19.33
C TYR A 91 6.90 10.80 -18.30
N LEU A 92 5.80 11.55 -18.16
CA LEU A 92 4.72 11.20 -17.21
C LEU A 92 4.08 9.85 -17.52
N SER A 93 3.91 9.52 -18.81
CA SER A 93 3.45 8.20 -19.24
C SER A 93 4.37 7.10 -18.73
N LYS A 94 5.69 7.24 -18.89
CA LYS A 94 6.67 6.25 -18.38
C LYS A 94 6.62 6.15 -16.84
N VAL A 95 6.50 7.28 -16.14
CA VAL A 95 6.38 7.31 -14.67
C VAL A 95 5.15 6.56 -14.18
N PHE A 96 3.96 6.80 -14.76
CA PHE A 96 2.74 6.12 -14.34
C PHE A 96 2.75 4.63 -14.69
N LEU A 97 3.31 4.24 -15.84
CA LEU A 97 3.48 2.83 -16.17
C LEU A 97 4.42 2.14 -15.18
N PHE A 98 5.56 2.77 -14.86
CA PHE A 98 6.49 2.25 -13.87
C PHE A 98 5.83 2.09 -12.50
N ALA A 99 5.13 3.12 -12.02
CA ALA A 99 4.41 3.07 -10.75
C ALA A 99 3.36 1.93 -10.72
N ALA A 100 2.61 1.73 -11.82
CA ALA A 100 1.65 0.64 -11.93
C ALA A 100 2.32 -0.75 -11.83
N ILE A 101 3.40 -0.97 -12.58
CA ILE A 101 4.13 -2.24 -12.59
C ILE A 101 4.76 -2.53 -11.23
N VAL A 102 5.45 -1.54 -10.66
CA VAL A 102 6.10 -1.72 -9.35
C VAL A 102 5.09 -1.96 -8.25
N THR A 103 3.94 -1.28 -8.27
CA THR A 103 2.86 -1.54 -7.30
C THR A 103 2.34 -2.97 -7.45
N ALA A 104 2.03 -3.41 -8.68
CA ALA A 104 1.50 -4.76 -8.92
C ALA A 104 2.49 -5.87 -8.54
N LEU A 105 3.77 -5.72 -8.91
CA LEU A 105 4.83 -6.65 -8.52
C LEU A 105 5.07 -6.61 -7.02
N GLY A 106 5.06 -5.42 -6.41
CA GLY A 106 5.17 -5.23 -4.97
C GLY A 106 4.09 -5.99 -4.21
N THR A 107 2.82 -5.82 -4.60
CA THR A 107 1.70 -6.57 -4.02
C THR A 107 1.84 -8.08 -4.18
N LEU A 108 2.33 -8.55 -5.35
CA LEU A 108 2.57 -9.97 -5.57
C LEU A 108 3.67 -10.51 -4.63
N PHE A 109 4.80 -9.81 -4.52
CA PHE A 109 5.88 -10.19 -3.61
C PHE A 109 5.44 -10.15 -2.15
N GLU A 110 4.71 -9.10 -1.74
CA GLU A 110 4.10 -9.00 -0.42
C GLU A 110 3.22 -10.22 -0.16
N THR A 111 2.31 -10.55 -1.09
CA THR A 111 1.39 -11.68 -0.95
C THR A 111 2.14 -12.99 -0.74
N ILE A 112 3.18 -13.23 -1.53
CA ILE A 112 4.01 -14.43 -1.39
C ILE A 112 4.67 -14.48 -0.02
N VAL A 113 5.32 -13.39 0.40
CA VAL A 113 6.08 -13.34 1.67
C VAL A 113 5.15 -13.44 2.88
N VAL A 114 4.10 -12.64 2.92
CA VAL A 114 3.12 -12.60 4.02
C VAL A 114 2.42 -13.94 4.16
N MET A 115 1.92 -14.52 3.07
CA MET A 115 1.21 -15.80 3.12
C MET A 115 2.17 -16.97 3.39
N TYR A 116 3.42 -16.88 2.96
CA TYR A 116 4.45 -17.86 3.33
C TYR A 116 4.72 -17.82 4.84
N ILE A 117 4.96 -16.64 5.41
CA ILE A 117 5.21 -16.48 6.86
C ILE A 117 4.01 -16.96 7.65
N TRP A 118 2.81 -16.48 7.30
CA TRP A 118 1.57 -16.87 7.96
C TRP A 118 1.31 -18.38 7.87
N GLY A 119 1.47 -18.98 6.69
CA GLY A 119 1.30 -20.41 6.47
C GLY A 119 2.34 -21.26 7.19
N SER A 120 3.60 -20.81 7.25
CA SER A 120 4.67 -21.52 7.98
C SER A 120 4.40 -21.59 9.49
N ALA A 121 3.69 -20.60 10.04
CA ALA A 121 3.30 -20.53 11.44
C ALA A 121 1.89 -21.08 11.73
N TRP A 122 1.24 -21.77 10.77
CA TRP A 122 -0.16 -22.23 10.86
C TRP A 122 -0.53 -22.93 12.17
N ARG A 123 0.32 -23.80 12.69
CA ARG A 123 0.03 -24.54 13.94
C ARG A 123 0.07 -23.67 15.20
N ARG A 124 0.77 -22.53 15.16
CA ARG A 124 0.97 -21.64 16.30
C ARG A 124 -0.13 -20.60 16.44
N TRP A 125 -0.75 -20.20 15.33
CA TRP A 125 -1.82 -19.21 15.35
C TRP A 125 -3.06 -19.70 16.09
N SER A 126 -3.60 -18.84 16.95
CA SER A 126 -4.98 -19.00 17.42
C SER A 126 -5.98 -18.85 16.27
N LEU A 127 -7.19 -19.38 16.46
CA LEU A 127 -8.22 -19.39 15.42
C LEU A 127 -8.59 -17.98 14.89
N PRO A 128 -8.68 -16.92 15.72
CA PRO A 128 -8.94 -15.57 15.22
C PRO A 128 -7.94 -15.11 14.16
N PHE A 129 -6.63 -15.27 14.40
CA PHE A 129 -5.59 -14.86 13.44
C PHE A 129 -5.55 -15.73 12.17
N LYS A 130 -5.98 -17.00 12.26
CA LYS A 130 -6.17 -17.84 11.05
C LYS A 130 -7.27 -17.31 10.12
N ILE A 131 -8.26 -16.61 10.66
CA ILE A 131 -9.40 -16.10 9.89
C ILE A 131 -9.14 -14.66 9.47
N ILE A 132 -8.74 -13.81 10.41
CA ILE A 132 -8.63 -12.37 10.22
C ILE A 132 -7.46 -12.00 9.31
N THR A 133 -6.28 -12.62 9.49
CA THR A 133 -5.10 -12.29 8.68
C THR A 133 -5.32 -12.40 7.17
N PRO A 134 -5.86 -13.50 6.60
CA PRO A 134 -6.08 -13.57 5.15
C PRO A 134 -7.17 -12.60 4.66
N ILE A 135 -8.18 -12.29 5.48
CA ILE A 135 -9.21 -11.29 5.13
C ILE A 135 -8.58 -9.90 5.02
N LEU A 136 -7.79 -9.51 6.03
CA LEU A 136 -7.08 -8.23 6.03
C LEU A 136 -6.11 -8.14 4.86
N HIS A 137 -5.38 -9.22 4.58
CA HIS A 137 -4.49 -9.28 3.43
C HIS A 137 -5.26 -9.03 2.11
N GLY A 138 -6.43 -9.64 1.96
CA GLY A 138 -7.29 -9.42 0.79
C GLY A 138 -7.72 -7.97 0.63
N ILE A 139 -8.07 -7.28 1.72
CA ILE A 139 -8.41 -5.85 1.71
C ILE A 139 -7.21 -5.01 1.28
N PHE A 140 -6.03 -5.28 1.83
CA PHE A 140 -4.81 -4.50 1.60
C PHE A 140 -4.32 -4.67 0.17
N SER A 141 -4.24 -5.92 -0.30
CA SER A 141 -3.89 -6.22 -1.69
C SER A 141 -4.90 -5.60 -2.66
N SER A 142 -6.19 -5.56 -2.32
CA SER A 142 -7.19 -4.87 -3.14
C SER A 142 -6.96 -3.36 -3.20
N ALA A 143 -6.57 -2.73 -2.09
CA ALA A 143 -6.26 -1.30 -2.06
C ALA A 143 -5.04 -0.96 -2.95
N GLN A 144 -3.99 -1.77 -2.86
CA GLN A 144 -2.78 -1.60 -3.68
C GLN A 144 -3.06 -1.86 -5.17
N LEU A 145 -3.81 -2.91 -5.51
CA LEU A 145 -4.20 -3.22 -6.89
C LEU A 145 -5.12 -2.14 -7.46
N TRP A 146 -6.01 -1.56 -6.64
CA TRP A 146 -6.79 -0.39 -7.03
C TRP A 146 -5.87 0.80 -7.36
N GLY A 147 -4.83 1.03 -6.56
CA GLY A 147 -3.79 2.01 -6.85
C GLY A 147 -3.09 1.75 -8.19
N ALA A 148 -2.67 0.52 -8.45
CA ALA A 148 -2.05 0.12 -9.71
C ALA A 148 -2.99 0.36 -10.91
N TYR A 149 -4.27 0.02 -10.78
CA TYR A 149 -5.30 0.29 -11.79
C TYR A 149 -5.44 1.78 -12.08
N ARG A 150 -5.41 2.64 -11.05
CA ARG A 150 -5.45 4.10 -11.22
C ARG A 150 -4.23 4.62 -11.97
N PHE A 151 -3.03 4.13 -11.66
CA PHE A 151 -1.83 4.49 -12.43
C PHE A 151 -1.92 4.04 -13.88
N MET A 152 -2.50 2.87 -14.12
CA MET A 152 -2.70 2.40 -15.49
C MET A 152 -3.63 3.33 -16.28
N GLY A 153 -4.71 3.80 -15.66
CA GLY A 153 -5.60 4.81 -16.25
C GLY A 153 -4.88 6.15 -16.52
N MET A 154 -4.01 6.59 -15.60
CA MET A 154 -3.22 7.81 -15.79
C MET A 154 -2.19 7.66 -16.93
N TRP A 155 -1.55 6.49 -17.07
CA TRP A 155 -0.69 6.18 -18.20
C TRP A 155 -1.42 6.29 -19.54
N GLN A 156 -2.61 5.68 -19.65
CA GLN A 156 -3.42 5.75 -20.87
C GLN A 156 -3.81 7.20 -21.20
N TYR A 157 -4.15 7.97 -20.17
CA TYR A 157 -4.51 9.39 -20.31
C TYR A 157 -3.35 10.24 -20.83
N GLU A 158 -2.14 10.12 -20.27
CA GLU A 158 -0.97 10.84 -20.78
C GLU A 158 -0.58 10.38 -22.18
N LYS A 159 -0.72 9.08 -22.49
CA LYS A 159 -0.50 8.56 -23.84
C LYS A 159 -1.48 9.15 -24.86
N LYS A 160 -2.73 9.41 -24.47
CA LYS A 160 -3.72 10.09 -25.32
C LYS A 160 -3.32 11.53 -25.60
N LYS A 161 -2.95 12.30 -24.56
CA LYS A 161 -2.47 13.68 -24.72
C LYS A 161 -1.25 13.80 -25.63
N LEU A 162 -0.31 12.86 -25.48
CA LEU A 162 0.88 12.82 -26.34
C LEU A 162 0.52 12.66 -27.82
N LYS A 163 -0.50 11.83 -28.13
CA LYS A 163 -0.98 11.65 -29.51
C LYS A 163 -1.64 12.93 -30.04
N GLU A 164 -2.47 13.59 -29.24
CA GLU A 164 -3.15 14.84 -29.61
C GLU A 164 -2.10 15.95 -29.90
N LYS A 165 -1.11 16.12 -29.02
CA LYS A 165 0.00 17.07 -29.20
C LYS A 165 0.81 16.81 -30.48
N ASN A 166 1.07 15.55 -30.80
CA ASN A 166 1.79 15.17 -32.03
C ASN A 166 0.97 15.45 -33.29
N GLN A 167 -0.36 15.28 -33.25
CA GLN A 167 -1.26 15.58 -34.36
C GLN A 167 -1.36 17.08 -34.63
N GLU A 168 -1.48 17.90 -33.57
CA GLU A 168 -1.47 19.37 -33.69
C GLU A 168 -0.15 19.88 -34.28
N SER A 169 0.97 19.31 -33.86
CA SER A 169 2.31 19.66 -34.37
C SER A 169 2.53 19.28 -35.84
N GLN A 170 1.79 18.30 -36.36
CA GLN A 170 1.84 17.90 -37.77
C GLN A 170 0.87 18.70 -38.66
N ALA A 171 -0.11 19.37 -38.06
CA ALA A 171 -1.11 20.18 -38.74
C ALA A 171 -0.75 21.68 -38.85
N SER A 172 0.28 22.14 -38.12
CA SER A 172 0.85 23.50 -38.19
C SER A 172 2.09 23.53 -39.07
#